data_AF-A0AA36FGS2-F1
#
_entry.id   AF-A0AA36FGS2-F1
#
_cell.length_a   1.000
_cell.length_b   1.000
_cell.length_c   1.000
_cell.angle_alpha   90.00
_cell.angle_beta   90.00
_cell.angle_gamma   90.00
#
_symmetry.space_group_name_H-M   'P 1'
#
loop_
_entity.id
_entity.type
_entity.pdbx_description
1 polymer ?
#
loop_
_entity_poly.entity_id
_entity_poly.type
_entity_poly.pdbx_seq_one_letter_code
_entity_poly.pdbx_strand_id
1 'polypeptide(L)'
;MLARLQRASILLLVIVAFVICYQSIMVGNPIINYYLGTNNTQLRLNLSACLKNSRKLVGLQPIKKEILSWSRLNKIHSNVLLGGHYKPNCLTKESVAIIIPYRDRQFHLKVFLNNMHSILQRQLIEYGIYIIEQSDSLAFNRGMLMNVGFAESLKLYNYSCFIFHDIDLIPDNDKNIYDCEETPRHMSVAVDKMKYKLPYNTLFGGVVAMKKEEFRKVNGFSNRYFGWGGEDDDLYNRLPYNTLFGGVVAMKKEEFRKVNGFSNRILVGRHSIYNL
;
A
#
# COMPACT_ATOMS: atom_id res chain seq x y z
N MET A 1 27.97 -1.00 34.44
CA MET A 1 28.03 -0.61 33.02
C MET A 1 26.71 -1.02 32.36
N LEU A 2 25.67 -0.22 32.61
CA LEU A 2 24.31 -0.39 32.11
C LEU A 2 24.16 0.51 30.88
N ALA A 3 24.06 -0.08 29.68
CA ALA A 3 23.91 0.67 28.45
C ALA A 3 22.68 0.20 27.66
N ARG A 4 21.67 1.07 27.66
CA ARG A 4 20.65 1.29 26.63
C ARG A 4 19.63 0.18 26.35
N LEU A 5 18.68 0.07 27.28
CA LEU A 5 17.26 -0.13 26.95
C LEU A 5 16.77 1.06 26.10
N GLN A 6 16.92 0.98 24.77
CA GLN A 6 16.20 1.89 23.88
C GLN A 6 14.78 1.35 23.67
N ARG A 7 13.88 1.86 24.53
CA ARG A 7 12.45 1.88 24.31
C ARG A 7 12.16 2.47 22.92
N ALA A 8 11.65 1.65 22.01
CA ALA A 8 10.94 2.11 20.82
C ALA A 8 9.77 1.16 20.55
N SER A 9 8.99 0.87 21.60
CA SER A 9 7.67 0.26 21.46
C SER A 9 6.66 1.38 21.66
N ILE A 10 5.69 1.44 20.73
CA ILE A 10 4.51 2.31 20.72
C ILE A 10 4.78 3.70 20.13
N LEU A 11 4.80 3.79 18.79
CA LEU A 11 4.51 5.05 18.09
C LEU A 11 3.00 5.32 18.18
N LEU A 12 2.57 5.91 19.30
CA LEU A 12 1.22 6.43 19.48
C LEU A 12 1.09 7.73 18.67
N LEU A 13 0.52 7.68 17.46
CA LEU A 13 0.12 8.88 16.71
C LEU A 13 -1.28 8.72 16.12
N VAL A 14 -2.13 9.70 16.45
CA VAL A 14 -3.60 9.70 16.40
C VAL A 14 -4.23 9.54 14.99
N ILE A 15 -3.47 9.52 13.90
CA ILE A 15 -3.97 9.28 12.52
C ILE A 15 -2.92 8.50 11.68
N VAL A 16 -1.81 8.07 12.28
CA VAL A 16 -0.72 7.43 11.53
C VAL A 16 -1.10 5.99 11.21
N ALA A 17 -0.80 5.58 9.97
CA ALA A 17 -0.91 4.22 9.47
C ALA A 17 -0.50 3.19 10.55
N PHE A 18 -1.18 2.05 10.57
CA PHE A 18 -0.95 1.03 11.58
C PHE A 18 0.49 0.53 11.50
N VAL A 19 1.34 0.90 12.48
CA VAL A 19 2.71 0.41 12.57
C VAL A 19 2.70 -0.91 13.32
N ILE A 20 2.95 -2.00 12.63
CA ILE A 20 3.04 -3.33 13.20
C ILE A 20 4.51 -3.71 13.29
N CYS A 21 5.01 -3.88 14.51
CA CYS A 21 6.38 -4.28 14.78
C CYS A 21 6.50 -5.80 14.80
N TYR A 22 7.25 -6.37 13.85
CA TYR A 22 7.37 -7.82 13.63
C TYR A 22 7.82 -8.59 14.88
N GLN A 23 8.84 -8.10 15.59
CA GLN A 23 9.38 -8.81 16.76
C GLN A 23 8.37 -8.87 17.92
N SER A 24 7.41 -7.94 17.98
CA SER A 24 6.34 -7.98 18.98
C SER A 24 5.35 -9.13 18.73
N ILE A 25 5.19 -9.56 17.47
CA ILE A 25 4.34 -10.69 17.07
C ILE A 25 5.01 -12.02 17.46
N MET A 26 6.29 -12.18 17.16
CA MET A 26 7.05 -13.43 17.42
C MET A 26 7.25 -13.70 18.92
N VAL A 27 7.20 -12.65 19.74
CA VAL A 27 7.33 -12.74 21.22
C VAL A 27 5.97 -12.89 21.90
N GLY A 28 4.86 -13.03 21.16
CA GLY A 28 3.53 -13.29 21.74
C GLY A 28 3.01 -12.14 22.61
N ASN A 29 3.47 -10.91 22.38
CA ASN A 29 3.08 -9.77 23.21
C ASN A 29 1.68 -9.28 22.77
N PRO A 30 0.64 -9.36 23.62
CA PRO A 30 -0.72 -9.00 23.25
C PRO A 30 -0.89 -7.48 23.38
N ILE A 31 -0.25 -6.73 22.49
CA ILE A 31 -0.51 -5.31 22.34
C ILE A 31 -1.19 -5.14 20.99
N ILE A 32 -2.52 -5.26 20.97
CA ILE A 32 -3.49 -4.43 20.22
C ILE A 32 -4.87 -4.88 20.72
N ASN A 33 -5.31 -4.29 21.82
CA ASN A 33 -6.74 -4.15 22.13
C ASN A 33 -7.09 -2.69 21.88
N TYR A 34 -7.40 -2.36 20.63
CA TYR A 34 -8.08 -1.11 20.33
C TYR A 34 -9.55 -1.42 20.13
N TYR A 35 -10.35 -0.94 21.10
CA TYR A 35 -11.81 -0.92 21.01
C TYR A 35 -12.24 -0.21 19.72
N LEU A 36 -12.74 -0.96 18.74
CA LEU A 36 -13.58 -0.40 17.68
C LEU A 36 -15.01 -0.40 18.20
N GLY A 37 -15.52 0.79 18.50
CA GLY A 37 -16.88 1.02 18.94
C GLY A 37 -17.89 0.44 17.95
N THR A 38 -18.80 -0.36 18.49
CA THR A 38 -20.00 -0.86 17.82
C THR A 38 -21.05 0.25 17.66
N ASN A 39 -21.94 0.03 16.68
CA ASN A 39 -23.22 0.68 16.42
C ASN A 39 -23.22 1.81 15.38
N ASN A 40 -23.30 1.42 14.10
CA ASN A 40 -23.96 2.25 13.10
C ASN A 40 -24.67 1.43 12.02
N THR A 41 -25.46 0.45 12.45
CA THR A 41 -26.27 -0.41 11.56
C THR A 41 -27.48 0.31 10.93
N GLN A 42 -27.83 1.53 11.40
CA GLN A 42 -29.00 2.27 10.88
C GLN A 42 -28.68 3.30 9.76
N LEU A 43 -27.42 3.62 9.48
CA LEU A 43 -27.04 4.67 8.52
C LEU A 43 -26.78 4.18 7.08
N ARG A 44 -26.90 2.88 6.80
CA ARG A 44 -26.60 2.30 5.47
C ARG A 44 -27.74 2.40 4.45
N LEU A 45 -28.96 2.73 4.86
CA LEU A 45 -30.17 2.53 4.04
C LEU A 45 -30.32 3.48 2.83
N ASN A 46 -29.50 4.52 2.67
CA ASN A 46 -29.65 5.52 1.61
C ASN A 46 -28.36 5.93 0.86
N LEU A 47 -27.24 5.20 1.00
CA LEU A 47 -26.01 5.56 0.28
C LEU A 47 -26.00 4.98 -1.14
N SER A 48 -25.69 5.82 -2.12
CA SER A 48 -25.42 5.38 -3.49
C SER A 48 -24.03 4.75 -3.62
N ALA A 49 -23.83 3.94 -4.66
CA ALA A 49 -22.52 3.40 -5.00
C ALA A 49 -21.52 4.50 -5.36
N CYS A 50 -20.25 4.33 -4.96
CA CYS A 50 -19.18 5.24 -5.36
C CYS A 50 -18.97 5.19 -6.88
N LEU A 51 -18.94 6.35 -7.54
CA LEU A 51 -18.69 6.45 -8.98
C LEU A 51 -17.21 6.17 -9.27
N LYS A 52 -16.91 5.09 -10.01
CA LYS A 52 -15.54 4.67 -10.37
C LYS A 52 -14.74 5.78 -11.08
N ASN A 53 -15.39 6.57 -11.93
CA ASN A 53 -14.82 7.77 -12.55
C ASN A 53 -15.29 9.01 -11.81
N SER A 54 -14.93 9.10 -10.53
CA SER A 54 -15.21 10.26 -9.70
C SER A 54 -14.74 11.53 -10.41
N ARG A 55 -15.61 12.55 -10.48
CA ARG A 55 -15.23 13.90 -10.95
C ARG A 55 -14.07 14.51 -10.14
N LYS A 56 -13.68 13.88 -9.03
CA LYS A 56 -12.55 14.28 -8.18
C LYS A 56 -11.19 13.80 -8.71
N LEU A 57 -11.14 12.83 -9.62
CA LEU A 57 -9.88 12.43 -10.24
C LEU A 57 -9.39 13.52 -11.18
N VAL A 58 -8.12 13.88 -11.04
CA VAL A 58 -7.54 15.00 -11.78
C VAL A 58 -6.53 14.55 -12.85
N GLY A 59 -6.14 13.27 -12.85
CA GLY A 59 -5.12 12.74 -13.73
C GLY A 59 -3.70 13.00 -13.20
N LEU A 60 -2.81 13.43 -14.11
CA LEU A 60 -1.40 13.65 -13.82
C LEU A 60 -1.22 14.82 -12.85
N GLN A 61 -0.45 14.61 -11.78
CA GLN A 61 -0.12 15.59 -10.76
C GLN A 61 1.36 15.55 -10.37
N PRO A 62 1.93 16.70 -9.98
CA PRO A 62 3.24 16.72 -9.34
C PRO A 62 3.19 16.01 -7.98
N ILE A 63 4.19 15.18 -7.70
CA ILE A 63 4.37 14.58 -6.38
C ILE A 63 4.82 15.63 -5.37
N LYS A 64 4.12 15.71 -4.24
CA LYS A 64 4.48 16.58 -3.12
C LYS A 64 5.72 15.99 -2.44
N LYS A 65 6.88 16.64 -2.57
CA LYS A 65 8.14 16.15 -1.97
C LYS A 65 8.44 16.73 -0.58
N GLU A 66 7.59 17.64 -0.11
CA GLU A 66 7.75 18.30 1.18
C GLU A 66 7.66 17.30 2.35
N ILE A 67 8.62 17.36 3.27
CA ILE A 67 8.62 16.57 4.50
C ILE A 67 7.85 17.34 5.58
N LEU A 68 6.58 16.97 5.75
CA LEU A 68 5.70 17.61 6.72
C LEU A 68 5.91 17.09 8.14
N SER A 69 5.59 17.94 9.14
CA SER A 69 5.46 17.49 10.53
C SER A 69 4.22 16.59 10.68
N TRP A 70 4.22 15.71 11.67
CA TRP A 70 3.08 14.83 11.95
C TRP A 70 1.80 15.62 12.24
N SER A 71 1.90 16.71 13.01
CA SER A 71 0.77 17.61 13.28
C SER A 71 0.19 18.21 11.98
N ARG A 72 1.06 18.62 11.05
CA ARG A 72 0.62 19.17 9.77
C ARG A 72 -0.04 18.10 8.87
N LEU A 73 0.52 16.89 8.82
CA LEU A 73 -0.09 15.76 8.09
C LEU A 73 -1.48 15.44 8.61
N ASN A 74 -1.63 15.33 9.94
CA ASN A 74 -2.90 15.05 10.60
C ASN A 74 -3.94 16.15 10.32
N LYS A 75 -3.50 17.42 10.30
CA LYS A 75 -4.38 18.55 9.98
C LYS A 75 -4.85 18.53 8.52
N ILE A 76 -3.98 18.17 7.58
CA ILE A 76 -4.33 18.08 6.15
C ILE A 76 -5.28 16.91 5.89
N HIS A 77 -5.08 15.78 6.58
CA HIS A 77 -5.85 14.55 6.43
C HIS A 77 -6.78 14.29 7.62
N SER A 78 -7.49 15.33 8.08
CA SER A 78 -8.33 15.27 9.29
C SER A 78 -9.55 14.35 9.19
N ASN A 79 -9.90 13.94 7.97
CA ASN A 79 -10.97 12.98 7.66
C ASN A 79 -10.49 11.52 7.63
N VAL A 80 -9.19 11.27 7.82
CA VAL A 80 -8.63 9.92 8.01
C VAL A 80 -8.79 9.56 9.48
N LEU A 81 -9.38 8.40 9.73
CA LEU A 81 -9.60 7.86 11.05
C LEU A 81 -8.27 7.37 11.67
N LEU A 82 -8.30 7.19 12.99
CA LEU A 82 -7.20 6.59 13.74
C LEU A 82 -6.74 5.27 13.10
N GLY A 83 -5.43 5.07 13.02
CA GLY A 83 -4.82 3.91 12.36
C GLY A 83 -4.68 4.04 10.83
N GLY A 84 -4.96 5.22 10.27
CA GLY A 84 -4.79 5.49 8.84
C GLY A 84 -5.92 4.93 7.96
N HIS A 85 -7.10 4.70 8.54
CA HIS A 85 -8.27 4.17 7.84
C HIS A 85 -9.15 5.30 7.29
N TYR A 86 -9.68 5.15 6.08
CA TYR A 86 -10.62 6.09 5.48
C TYR A 86 -11.79 5.35 4.84
N LYS A 87 -12.99 5.90 5.00
CA LYS A 87 -14.21 5.42 4.36
C LYS A 87 -14.94 6.60 3.71
N PRO A 88 -15.25 6.55 2.40
CA PRO A 88 -16.00 7.61 1.74
C PRO A 88 -17.49 7.55 2.12
N ASN A 89 -18.20 8.66 1.88
CA ASN A 89 -19.66 8.74 2.08
C ASN A 89 -20.44 8.19 0.87
N CYS A 90 -20.06 6.99 0.42
CA CYS A 90 -20.74 6.21 -0.63
C CYS A 90 -20.42 4.72 -0.43
N LEU A 91 -21.20 3.82 -1.05
CA LEU A 91 -20.94 2.37 -0.98
C LEU A 91 -19.77 2.02 -1.91
N THR A 92 -18.67 1.55 -1.31
CA THR A 92 -17.50 1.05 -2.02
C THR A 92 -17.71 -0.40 -2.43
N LYS A 93 -17.17 -0.79 -3.59
CA LYS A 93 -17.22 -2.18 -4.07
C LYS A 93 -16.32 -3.08 -3.22
N GLU A 94 -15.15 -2.57 -2.84
CA GLU A 94 -14.09 -3.30 -2.16
C GLU A 94 -13.51 -2.46 -1.02
N SER A 95 -13.00 -3.16 -0.01
CA SER A 95 -12.18 -2.60 1.06
C SER A 95 -10.72 -2.99 0.82
N VAL A 96 -9.83 -2.01 0.90
CA VAL A 96 -8.44 -2.14 0.46
C VAL A 96 -7.45 -2.04 1.62
N ALA A 97 -6.60 -3.04 1.81
CA ALA A 97 -5.44 -2.96 2.70
C ALA A 97 -4.19 -2.62 1.89
N ILE A 98 -3.53 -1.51 2.20
CA ILE A 98 -2.25 -1.13 1.59
C ILE A 98 -1.14 -1.52 2.56
N ILE A 99 -0.38 -2.54 2.18
CA ILE A 99 0.66 -3.16 3.01
C ILE A 99 2.03 -2.66 2.57
N ILE A 100 2.79 -2.11 3.52
CA ILE A 100 4.07 -1.44 3.25
C ILE A 100 5.14 -2.03 4.17
N PRO A 101 6.14 -2.73 3.63
CA PRO A 101 7.26 -3.25 4.38
C PRO A 101 8.20 -2.08 4.67
N TYR A 102 8.68 -1.99 5.91
CA TYR A 102 9.33 -0.77 6.39
C TYR A 102 10.48 -1.05 7.35
N ARG A 103 11.54 -0.25 7.23
CA ARG A 103 12.62 -0.08 8.21
C ARG A 103 13.35 1.23 7.90
N ASP A 104 13.55 2.09 8.89
CA ASP A 104 14.41 3.30 8.81
C ASP A 104 14.18 4.23 7.59
N ARG A 105 12.91 4.46 7.22
CA ARG A 105 12.53 5.26 6.03
C ARG A 105 11.59 6.44 6.38
N GLN A 106 11.77 7.08 7.53
CA GLN A 106 10.80 8.04 8.08
C GLN A 106 10.47 9.21 7.15
N PHE A 107 11.45 9.74 6.41
CA PHE A 107 11.21 10.81 5.44
C PHE A 107 10.37 10.33 4.24
N HIS A 108 10.66 9.14 3.71
CA HIS A 108 9.83 8.54 2.67
C HIS A 108 8.41 8.30 3.19
N LEU A 109 8.25 7.84 4.44
CA LEU A 109 6.94 7.63 5.05
C LEU A 109 6.10 8.91 5.08
N LYS A 110 6.66 10.04 5.50
CA LYS A 110 5.94 11.32 5.54
C LYS A 110 5.52 11.79 4.14
N VAL A 111 6.42 11.66 3.16
CA VAL A 111 6.14 12.01 1.77
C VAL A 111 5.08 11.08 1.18
N PHE A 112 5.20 9.77 1.43
CA PHE A 112 4.25 8.76 1.01
C PHE A 112 2.85 9.06 1.56
N LEU A 113 2.69 9.23 2.87
CA LEU A 113 1.39 9.46 3.50
C LEU A 113 0.71 10.73 2.98
N ASN A 114 1.45 11.83 2.81
CA ASN A 114 0.90 13.09 2.28
C ASN A 114 0.29 12.92 0.87
N ASN A 115 1.00 12.18 0.01
CA ASN A 115 0.54 11.94 -1.36
C ASN A 115 -0.57 10.89 -1.40
N MET A 116 -0.34 9.74 -0.78
CA MET A 116 -1.26 8.60 -0.86
C MET A 116 -2.61 8.90 -0.24
N HIS A 117 -2.69 9.49 0.95
CA HIS A 117 -3.98 9.87 1.50
C HIS A 117 -4.73 10.84 0.57
N SER A 118 -4.04 11.81 -0.03
CA SER A 118 -4.63 12.73 -1.00
C SER A 118 -5.21 11.99 -2.22
N ILE A 119 -4.48 11.02 -2.76
CA ILE A 119 -4.83 10.27 -3.98
C ILE A 119 -5.99 9.31 -3.71
N LEU A 120 -5.87 8.48 -2.68
CA LEU A 120 -6.84 7.44 -2.34
C LEU A 120 -8.21 8.02 -1.96
N GLN A 121 -8.23 9.18 -1.27
CA GLN A 121 -9.48 9.87 -0.95
C GLN A 121 -10.19 10.42 -2.21
N ARG A 122 -9.45 10.82 -3.26
CA ARG A 122 -10.07 11.25 -4.53
C ARG A 122 -10.61 10.08 -5.34
N GLN A 123 -9.99 8.91 -5.20
CA GLN A 123 -10.45 7.64 -5.77
C GLN A 123 -11.73 7.11 -5.11
N LEU A 124 -12.12 7.66 -3.95
CA LEU A 124 -13.32 7.26 -3.20
C LEU A 124 -13.33 5.75 -2.88
N ILE A 125 -12.18 5.21 -2.46
CA ILE A 125 -12.06 3.84 -1.97
C ILE A 125 -12.07 3.80 -0.44
N GLU A 126 -12.54 2.70 0.14
CA GLU A 126 -12.36 2.42 1.58
C GLU A 126 -11.02 1.72 1.75
N TYR A 127 -10.12 2.31 2.54
CA TYR A 127 -8.76 1.79 2.68
C TYR A 127 -8.20 1.90 4.09
N GLY A 128 -7.23 1.05 4.41
CA GLY A 128 -6.30 1.23 5.52
C GLY A 128 -4.85 1.11 5.06
N ILE A 129 -3.95 1.92 5.62
CA ILE A 129 -2.51 1.85 5.36
C ILE A 129 -1.82 1.17 6.54
N TYR A 130 -1.01 0.15 6.23
CA TYR A 130 -0.31 -0.69 7.21
C TYR A 130 1.20 -0.61 6.97
N ILE A 131 1.93 -0.09 7.94
CA ILE A 131 3.39 -0.02 7.95
C ILE A 131 3.92 -1.21 8.74
N ILE A 132 4.54 -2.16 8.08
CA ILE A 132 5.04 -3.38 8.71
C ILE A 132 6.54 -3.21 8.95
N GLU A 133 6.89 -2.93 10.20
CA GLU A 133 8.25 -2.59 10.60
C GLU A 133 9.04 -3.85 10.99
N GLN A 134 10.18 -4.07 10.35
CA GLN A 134 11.14 -5.11 10.74
C GLN A 134 12.14 -4.55 11.75
N SER A 135 12.00 -4.92 13.01
CA SER A 135 12.81 -4.38 14.11
C SER A 135 14.07 -5.19 14.46
N ASP A 136 14.20 -6.41 13.93
CA ASP A 136 15.42 -7.20 14.12
C ASP A 136 16.60 -6.65 13.31
N SER A 137 17.80 -7.14 13.60
CA SER A 137 19.04 -6.79 12.89
C SER A 137 19.32 -7.68 11.67
N LEU A 138 18.40 -8.59 11.29
CA LEU A 138 18.58 -9.44 10.12
C LEU A 138 18.47 -8.59 8.85
N ALA A 139 18.96 -9.14 7.73
CA ALA A 139 18.71 -8.53 6.43
C ALA A 139 17.20 -8.34 6.22
N PHE A 140 16.84 -7.26 5.53
CA PHE A 140 15.45 -6.90 5.31
C PHE A 140 14.73 -7.99 4.50
N ASN A 141 13.56 -8.43 4.95
CA ASN A 141 12.77 -9.49 4.32
C ASN A 141 11.42 -8.93 3.87
N ARG A 142 11.43 -8.39 2.66
CA ARG A 142 10.28 -7.71 2.05
C ARG A 142 9.05 -8.62 1.97
N GLY A 143 9.21 -9.83 1.43
CA GLY A 143 8.11 -10.79 1.24
C GLY A 143 7.47 -11.23 2.56
N MET A 144 8.28 -11.52 3.59
CA MET A 144 7.78 -11.88 4.91
C MET A 144 6.94 -10.75 5.53
N LEU A 145 7.39 -9.50 5.45
CA LEU A 145 6.64 -8.36 5.99
C LEU A 145 5.31 -8.15 5.26
N MET A 146 5.26 -8.39 3.94
CA MET A 146 4.00 -8.38 3.19
C MET A 146 3.02 -9.45 3.70
N ASN A 147 3.50 -10.67 3.95
CA ASN A 147 2.70 -11.75 4.54
C ASN A 147 2.17 -11.39 5.94
N VAL A 148 3.01 -10.79 6.79
CA VAL A 148 2.62 -10.30 8.12
C VAL A 148 1.52 -9.25 7.99
N GLY A 149 1.68 -8.26 7.12
CA GLY A 149 0.68 -7.21 6.92
C GLY A 149 -0.65 -7.75 6.39
N PHE A 150 -0.62 -8.73 5.48
CA PHE A 150 -1.82 -9.44 5.04
C PHE A 150 -2.56 -10.11 6.22
N ALA A 151 -1.84 -10.85 7.06
CA ALA A 151 -2.43 -11.55 8.19
C ALA A 151 -2.98 -10.61 9.27
N GLU A 152 -2.22 -9.59 9.65
CA GLU A 152 -2.57 -8.67 10.74
C GLU A 152 -3.68 -7.69 10.34
N SER A 153 -3.68 -7.17 9.11
CA SER A 153 -4.75 -6.27 8.65
C SER A 153 -6.13 -6.96 8.67
N LEU A 154 -6.18 -8.27 8.37
CA LEU A 154 -7.40 -9.07 8.42
C LEU A 154 -7.96 -9.28 9.83
N LYS A 155 -7.15 -9.09 10.88
CA LYS A 155 -7.63 -9.13 12.27
C LYS A 155 -8.41 -7.86 12.64
N LEU A 156 -8.15 -6.75 11.94
CA LEU A 156 -8.78 -5.46 12.21
C LEU A 156 -10.04 -5.25 11.35
N TYR A 157 -9.95 -5.57 10.05
CA TYR A 157 -11.06 -5.39 9.11
C TYR A 157 -11.10 -6.53 8.08
N ASN A 158 -12.30 -6.84 7.58
CA ASN A 158 -12.47 -7.83 6.52
C ASN A 158 -12.16 -7.23 5.14
N TYR A 159 -10.89 -7.00 4.85
CA TYR A 159 -10.41 -6.54 3.55
C TYR A 159 -10.62 -7.59 2.46
N SER A 160 -11.08 -7.14 1.29
CA SER A 160 -11.23 -7.97 0.10
C SER A 160 -10.08 -7.82 -0.90
N CYS A 161 -9.40 -6.67 -0.88
CA CYS A 161 -8.31 -6.31 -1.78
C CYS A 161 -7.04 -5.92 -1.00
N PHE A 162 -5.87 -6.34 -1.50
CA PHE A 162 -4.57 -6.06 -0.89
C PHE A 162 -3.65 -5.43 -1.93
N ILE A 163 -3.06 -4.29 -1.57
CA ILE A 163 -2.03 -3.61 -2.35
C ILE A 163 -0.70 -3.77 -1.60
N PHE A 164 0.23 -4.51 -2.18
CA PHE A 164 1.58 -4.68 -1.67
C PHE A 164 2.47 -3.59 -2.28
N HIS A 165 3.04 -2.73 -1.45
CA HIS A 165 3.52 -1.44 -1.90
C HIS A 165 4.89 -1.05 -1.32
N ASP A 166 5.85 -0.70 -2.18
CA ASP A 166 7.13 -0.15 -1.74
C ASP A 166 6.99 1.30 -1.27
N ILE A 167 7.59 1.65 -0.14
CA ILE A 167 7.42 2.98 0.49
C ILE A 167 7.93 4.15 -0.36
N ASP A 168 8.85 3.90 -1.30
CA ASP A 168 9.46 4.94 -2.14
C ASP A 168 8.80 5.11 -3.50
N LEU A 169 7.70 4.41 -3.78
CA LEU A 169 6.91 4.55 -5.00
C LEU A 169 5.66 5.42 -4.75
N ILE A 170 5.39 6.38 -5.64
CA ILE A 170 4.19 7.23 -5.54
C ILE A 170 3.61 7.40 -6.95
N PRO A 171 2.32 7.10 -7.20
CA PRO A 171 1.70 7.32 -8.50
C PRO A 171 1.60 8.82 -8.79
N ASP A 172 2.09 9.27 -9.95
CA ASP A 172 1.92 10.67 -10.38
C ASP A 172 0.59 10.88 -11.11
N ASN A 173 -0.22 9.85 -11.30
CA ASN A 173 -1.52 9.96 -11.92
C ASN A 173 -2.58 9.21 -11.09
N ASP A 174 -3.56 9.95 -10.57
CA ASP A 174 -4.57 9.40 -9.68
C ASP A 174 -5.63 8.54 -10.38
N LYS A 175 -5.56 8.43 -11.72
CA LYS A 175 -6.33 7.46 -12.50
C LYS A 175 -5.75 6.05 -12.44
N ASN A 176 -4.56 5.85 -11.88
CA ASN A 176 -4.11 4.54 -11.43
C ASN A 176 -4.87 4.17 -10.15
N ILE A 177 -6.07 3.59 -10.30
CA ILE A 177 -6.97 3.28 -9.18
C ILE A 177 -6.36 2.20 -8.29
N TYR A 178 -6.38 2.39 -6.97
CA TYR A 178 -5.85 1.45 -5.97
C TYR A 178 -6.93 0.48 -5.52
N ASP A 179 -7.39 -0.35 -6.44
CA ASP A 179 -8.34 -1.45 -6.22
C ASP A 179 -7.82 -2.74 -6.87
N CYS A 180 -8.59 -3.82 -6.70
CA CYS A 180 -8.27 -5.11 -7.28
C CYS A 180 -9.15 -5.39 -8.50
N GLU A 181 -8.55 -6.02 -9.51
CA GLU A 181 -9.24 -6.45 -10.72
C GLU A 181 -9.61 -7.95 -10.65
N GLU A 182 -10.06 -8.53 -11.77
CA GLU A 182 -10.37 -9.95 -11.87
C GLU A 182 -9.13 -10.85 -11.74
N THR A 183 -7.96 -10.33 -12.13
CA THR A 183 -6.66 -10.97 -11.96
C THR A 183 -5.72 -10.06 -11.16
N PRO A 184 -4.64 -10.62 -10.56
CA PRO A 184 -3.56 -9.85 -9.96
C PRO A 184 -3.01 -8.79 -10.92
N ARG A 185 -2.80 -7.58 -10.41
CA ARG A 185 -2.43 -6.40 -11.21
C ARG A 185 -1.07 -5.86 -10.78
N HIS A 186 -0.17 -5.70 -11.76
CA HIS A 186 1.06 -4.95 -11.57
C HIS A 186 0.78 -3.46 -11.79
N MET A 187 0.91 -2.65 -10.73
CA MET A 187 0.53 -1.24 -10.75
C MET A 187 1.70 -0.31 -11.10
N SER A 188 2.95 -0.74 -10.85
CA SER A 188 4.18 0.02 -11.11
C SER A 188 4.84 -0.29 -12.45
N VAL A 189 4.06 -0.38 -13.53
CA VAL A 189 4.56 -0.76 -14.87
C VAL A 189 5.46 0.29 -15.53
N ALA A 190 5.37 1.55 -15.11
CA ALA A 190 6.09 2.67 -15.70
C ALA A 190 6.71 3.54 -14.59
N VAL A 191 7.91 3.15 -14.15
CA VAL A 191 8.68 3.86 -13.12
C VAL A 191 9.66 4.85 -13.74
N ASP A 192 9.76 6.06 -13.20
CA ASP A 192 10.64 7.13 -13.69
C ASP A 192 12.12 6.74 -13.75
N LYS A 193 12.64 6.06 -12.73
CA LYS A 193 14.01 5.51 -12.70
C LYS A 193 14.29 4.55 -13.85
N MET A 194 13.26 3.85 -14.33
CA MET A 194 13.33 2.95 -15.48
C MET A 194 12.97 3.66 -16.78
N LYS A 195 12.99 5.01 -16.79
CA LYS A 195 12.60 5.86 -17.93
C LYS A 195 11.19 5.52 -18.44
N TYR A 196 10.29 5.14 -17.52
CA TYR A 196 8.93 4.70 -17.81
C TYR A 196 8.84 3.50 -18.74
N LYS A 197 9.85 2.62 -18.69
CA LYS A 197 9.88 1.34 -19.40
C LYS A 197 9.87 0.19 -18.40
N LEU A 198 9.05 -0.81 -18.68
CA LEU A 198 9.04 -2.05 -17.93
C LEU A 198 10.37 -2.80 -18.20
N PRO A 199 11.18 -3.13 -17.18
CA PRO A 199 12.46 -3.82 -17.38
C PRO A 199 12.35 -5.17 -18.08
N TYR A 200 11.35 -5.98 -17.71
CA TYR A 200 11.05 -7.27 -18.32
C TYR A 200 9.57 -7.65 -18.07
N ASN A 201 9.00 -8.50 -18.92
CA ASN A 201 7.55 -8.75 -18.96
C ASN A 201 6.99 -9.46 -17.71
N THR A 202 7.83 -10.21 -17.00
CA THR A 202 7.44 -10.96 -15.79
C THR A 202 7.64 -10.18 -14.50
N LEU A 203 8.10 -8.91 -14.58
CA LEU A 203 8.30 -8.09 -13.38
C LEU A 203 6.98 -7.92 -12.63
N PHE A 204 6.99 -8.33 -11.37
CA PHE A 204 5.85 -8.26 -10.46
C PHE A 204 6.24 -7.67 -9.09
N GLY A 205 7.21 -6.76 -9.10
CA GLY A 205 7.69 -6.01 -7.94
C GLY A 205 7.11 -4.60 -7.85
N GLY A 206 7.59 -3.80 -6.90
CA GLY A 206 7.15 -2.41 -6.71
C GLY A 206 5.78 -2.29 -6.04
N VAL A 207 4.73 -2.19 -6.86
CA VAL A 207 3.33 -2.07 -6.41
C VAL A 207 2.45 -3.09 -7.12
N VAL A 208 1.80 -3.95 -6.35
CA VAL A 208 0.96 -5.05 -6.85
C VAL A 208 -0.37 -5.08 -6.10
N ALA A 209 -1.46 -5.30 -6.83
CA ALA A 209 -2.79 -5.54 -6.26
C ALA A 209 -3.19 -7.02 -6.42
N MET A 210 -3.71 -7.62 -5.34
CA MET A 210 -4.25 -8.98 -5.33
C MET A 210 -5.50 -9.06 -4.45
N LYS A 211 -6.50 -9.81 -4.90
CA LYS A 211 -7.63 -10.16 -4.04
C LYS A 211 -7.19 -11.10 -2.92
N LYS A 212 -7.93 -11.06 -1.81
CA LYS A 212 -7.75 -11.94 -0.65
C LYS A 212 -7.57 -13.40 -1.04
N GLU A 213 -8.46 -13.90 -1.91
CA GLU A 213 -8.48 -15.31 -2.30
C GLU A 213 -7.34 -15.67 -3.25
N GLU A 214 -6.89 -14.74 -4.11
CA GLU A 214 -5.73 -14.96 -4.97
C GLU A 214 -4.45 -15.08 -4.16
N PHE A 215 -4.26 -14.18 -3.18
CA PHE A 215 -3.10 -14.20 -2.31
C PHE A 215 -3.04 -15.47 -1.45
N ARG A 216 -4.19 -15.93 -0.94
CA ARG A 216 -4.31 -17.21 -0.23
C ARG A 216 -4.00 -18.40 -1.14
N LYS A 217 -4.51 -18.38 -2.38
CA LYS A 217 -4.33 -19.47 -3.34
C LYS A 217 -2.86 -19.70 -3.68
N VAL A 218 -2.05 -18.64 -3.75
CA VAL A 218 -0.60 -18.74 -4.00
C VAL A 218 0.24 -18.92 -2.73
N ASN A 219 -0.40 -19.05 -1.58
CA ASN A 219 0.23 -19.13 -0.26
C ASN A 219 1.17 -17.94 0.02
N GLY A 220 0.76 -16.73 -0.38
CA GLY A 220 1.51 -15.50 -0.18
C GLY A 220 2.91 -15.47 -0.79
N PHE A 221 3.73 -14.54 -0.31
CA PHE A 221 5.15 -14.42 -0.68
C PHE A 221 5.99 -15.52 -0.02
N SER A 222 7.16 -15.84 -0.59
CA SER A 222 8.18 -16.62 0.12
C SER A 222 8.77 -15.85 1.30
N ASN A 223 8.89 -16.51 2.46
CA ASN A 223 9.57 -15.97 3.64
C ASN A 223 11.11 -16.17 3.59
N ARG A 224 11.66 -16.75 2.53
CA ARG A 224 13.08 -17.17 2.47
C ARG A 224 14.02 -16.10 1.91
N TYR A 225 13.49 -15.02 1.36
CA TYR A 225 14.27 -13.96 0.71
C TYR A 225 14.69 -12.89 1.73
N PHE A 226 15.89 -13.05 2.27
CA PHE A 226 16.55 -12.06 3.12
C PHE A 226 17.53 -11.24 2.26
N GLY A 227 17.37 -9.93 2.23
CA GLY A 227 18.14 -9.04 1.36
C GLY A 227 17.40 -8.69 0.06
N TRP A 228 18.14 -8.29 -0.96
CA TRP A 228 17.58 -7.80 -2.22
C TRP A 228 17.41 -8.93 -3.25
N GLY A 229 16.19 -9.07 -3.76
CA GLY A 229 15.89 -9.69 -5.05
C GLY A 229 15.28 -11.10 -5.00
N GLY A 230 14.42 -11.38 -5.98
CA GLY A 230 13.89 -12.70 -6.30
C GLY A 230 12.57 -13.04 -5.61
N GLU A 231 12.11 -12.26 -4.63
CA GLU A 231 10.85 -12.53 -3.94
C GLU A 231 9.62 -12.16 -4.77
N ASP A 232 9.73 -11.16 -5.62
CA ASP A 232 8.72 -10.73 -6.58
C ASP A 232 8.63 -11.67 -7.79
N ASP A 233 9.78 -12.12 -8.30
CA ASP A 233 9.85 -13.17 -9.32
C ASP A 233 9.27 -14.50 -8.80
N ASP A 234 9.57 -14.88 -7.56
CA ASP A 234 8.97 -16.06 -6.91
C ASP A 234 7.44 -15.92 -6.80
N LEU A 235 6.93 -14.75 -6.39
CA LEU A 235 5.49 -14.51 -6.37
C LEU A 235 4.87 -14.64 -7.77
N TYR A 236 5.49 -14.05 -8.79
CA TYR A 236 5.03 -14.17 -10.18
C TYR A 236 4.92 -15.63 -10.61
N ASN A 237 5.94 -16.45 -10.31
CA ASN A 237 5.96 -17.87 -10.66
C ASN A 237 4.91 -18.72 -9.93
N ARG A 238 4.37 -18.24 -8.80
CA ARG A 238 3.26 -18.91 -8.09
C ARG A 238 1.90 -18.61 -8.69
N LEU A 239 1.77 -17.59 -9.54
CA LEU A 239 0.49 -17.25 -10.16
C LEU A 239 0.04 -18.39 -11.08
N PRO A 240 -1.25 -18.78 -11.05
CA PRO A 240 -1.73 -19.87 -11.87
C PRO A 240 -1.65 -19.49 -13.35
N TYR A 241 -1.45 -20.48 -14.22
CA TYR A 241 -1.32 -20.28 -15.67
C TYR A 241 -2.46 -19.43 -16.26
N ASN A 242 -3.72 -19.67 -15.86
CA ASN A 242 -4.87 -18.87 -16.36
C ASN A 242 -4.79 -17.37 -15.97
N THR A 243 -4.13 -17.04 -14.87
CA THR A 243 -3.84 -15.66 -14.48
C THR A 243 -2.73 -15.07 -15.36
N LEU A 244 -1.71 -15.86 -15.71
CA LEU A 244 -0.63 -15.43 -16.60
C LEU A 244 -1.13 -15.20 -18.05
N PHE A 245 -2.05 -16.05 -18.54
CA PHE A 245 -2.61 -15.99 -19.90
C PHE A 245 -3.80 -15.05 -20.05
N GLY A 246 -4.59 -14.83 -19.00
CA GLY A 246 -5.56 -13.74 -18.90
C GLY A 246 -4.90 -12.37 -18.74
N GLY A 247 -3.57 -12.35 -18.67
CA GLY A 247 -2.77 -11.23 -18.24
C GLY A 247 -2.82 -11.12 -16.72
N VAL A 248 -1.67 -11.25 -16.07
CA VAL A 248 -1.33 -10.23 -15.08
C VAL A 248 -1.62 -8.94 -15.83
N VAL A 249 -2.54 -8.10 -15.35
CA VAL A 249 -2.86 -6.86 -16.05
C VAL A 249 -1.68 -5.90 -15.84
N ALA A 250 -0.53 -6.25 -16.41
CA ALA A 250 0.35 -5.29 -17.01
C ALA A 250 -0.47 -4.73 -18.16
N MET A 251 -1.04 -3.54 -17.93
CA MET A 251 -1.85 -2.78 -18.88
C MET A 251 -1.43 -3.09 -20.32
N LYS A 252 -2.36 -3.57 -21.15
CA LYS A 252 -2.03 -4.09 -22.50
C LYS A 252 -1.18 -3.05 -23.23
N LYS A 253 -0.15 -3.48 -23.97
CA LYS A 253 0.75 -2.59 -24.75
C LYS A 253 0.00 -1.62 -25.69
N GLU A 254 -1.24 -1.92 -26.04
CA GLU A 254 -2.14 -1.07 -26.84
C GLU A 254 -2.86 0.01 -26.01
N GLU A 255 -3.18 -0.25 -24.74
CA GLU A 255 -3.59 0.78 -23.76
C GLU A 255 -2.40 1.69 -23.39
N PHE A 256 -1.17 1.16 -23.49
CA PHE A 256 0.08 1.90 -23.30
C PHE A 256 0.32 2.97 -24.39
N ARG A 257 -0.32 2.87 -25.57
CA ARG A 257 -0.13 3.77 -26.72
C ARG A 257 -1.31 4.69 -27.04
N LYS A 258 -2.52 4.39 -26.55
CA LYS A 258 -3.74 5.16 -26.88
C LYS A 258 -3.95 6.45 -26.08
N VAL A 259 -3.03 6.83 -25.20
CA VAL A 259 -3.13 8.10 -24.49
C VAL A 259 -1.79 8.81 -24.58
N ASN A 260 -1.78 9.99 -25.22
CA ASN A 260 -0.73 11.02 -25.07
C ASN A 260 -0.73 11.60 -23.62
N GLY A 261 -0.86 10.74 -22.60
CA GLY A 261 -1.22 11.06 -21.22
C GLY A 261 -1.27 9.78 -20.38
N PHE A 262 -0.12 9.35 -19.89
CA PHE A 262 0.02 8.08 -19.15
C PHE A 262 -0.75 8.09 -17.82
N SER A 263 -1.70 7.17 -17.63
CA SER A 263 -2.48 7.02 -16.38
C SER A 263 -1.78 6.27 -15.25
N ASN A 264 -0.68 5.55 -15.55
CA ASN A 264 -0.06 4.56 -14.65
C ASN A 264 1.41 4.82 -14.36
N ARG A 265 1.81 6.08 -14.45
CA ARG A 265 3.16 6.51 -14.10
C ARG A 265 3.30 6.50 -12.57
N ILE A 266 4.41 5.93 -12.11
CA ILE A 266 4.80 5.93 -10.70
C ILE A 266 6.19 6.55 -10.63
N LEU A 267 6.36 7.53 -9.76
CA LEU A 267 7.67 8.14 -9.51
C LEU A 267 8.30 7.46 -8.31
N VAL A 268 9.61 7.27 -8.37
CA VAL A 268 10.37 7.02 -7.16
C VAL A 268 10.59 8.36 -6.45
N GLY A 269 10.20 8.44 -5.17
CA GLY A 269 10.35 9.62 -4.31
C GLY A 269 11.79 10.12 -4.09
N ARG A 270 12.82 9.54 -4.75
CA ARG A 270 14.22 9.90 -4.54
C ARG A 270 14.63 11.26 -5.12
N HIS A 271 14.02 11.76 -6.20
CA HIS A 271 14.55 12.94 -6.89
C HIS A 271 14.23 14.30 -6.23
N SER A 272 14.11 14.40 -4.91
CA SER A 272 14.50 15.65 -4.20
C SER A 272 14.82 15.51 -2.71
N ILE A 273 14.94 14.30 -2.15
CA ILE A 273 15.09 14.14 -0.70
C ILE A 273 16.56 13.97 -0.26
N TYR A 274 17.49 13.79 -1.21
CA TYR A 274 18.91 13.52 -0.91
C TYR A 274 19.92 14.47 -1.59
N ASN A 275 19.55 15.73 -1.78
CA ASN A 275 20.53 16.81 -2.02
C ASN A 275 20.68 17.71 -0.77
N LEU A 276 20.60 17.12 0.43
CA LEU A 276 21.03 17.70 1.70
C LEU A 276 21.77 16.62 2.49
#